data_AF-A0A341EDM5-F1
#
_entry.id   AF-A0A341EDM5-F1
#
_cell.length_a   1.000
_cell.length_b   1.000
_cell.length_c   1.000
_cell.angle_alpha   90.00
_cell.angle_beta   90.00
_cell.angle_gamma   90.00
#
_symmetry.space_group_name_H-M   'P 1'
#
loop_
_entity.id
_entity.type
_entity.pdbx_description
1 polymer ?
#
loop_
_entity_poly.entity_id
_entity_poly.type
_entity_poly.pdbx_seq_one_letter_code
_entity_poly.pdbx_strand_id
1 'polypeptide(L)' 'MKNNTDIAALSLLANEAVFEEELDAFLGRCRYDRGTNKPMGYRHGHREHQLVGTFGAETVSVPRARAIR' A
#
# COMPACT_ATOMS: atom_id res chain seq x y z
N MET A 1 25.94 -15.35 -1.50
CA MET A 1 25.01 -15.14 -0.36
C MET A 1 24.23 -13.83 -0.54
N LYS A 2 23.34 -13.77 -1.54
CA LYS A 2 22.40 -12.63 -1.77
C LYS A 2 20.94 -13.01 -1.50
N ASN A 3 20.72 -14.25 -1.08
CA ASN A 3 19.44 -14.93 -1.16
C ASN A 3 18.39 -14.49 -0.15
N ASN A 4 18.75 -13.92 1.01
CA ASN A 4 17.74 -13.50 1.99
C ASN A 4 17.36 -12.01 1.87
N THR A 5 18.33 -11.15 1.58
CA THR A 5 18.10 -9.70 1.43
C THR A 5 17.30 -9.39 0.17
N ASP A 6 17.59 -10.09 -0.93
CA ASP A 6 16.87 -9.92 -2.20
C ASP A 6 15.38 -10.33 -2.04
N ILE A 7 15.10 -11.38 -1.26
CA ILE A 7 13.74 -11.84 -1.00
C ILE A 7 12.99 -10.88 -0.07
N ALA A 8 13.64 -10.36 0.99
CA ALA A 8 13.02 -9.36 1.87
C ALA A 8 12.66 -8.06 1.12
N ALA A 9 13.52 -7.63 0.18
CA ALA A 9 13.22 -6.48 -0.67
C ALA A 9 12.02 -6.73 -1.60
N LEU A 10 11.90 -7.95 -2.16
CA LEU A 10 10.74 -8.35 -2.96
C LEU A 10 9.46 -8.41 -2.12
N SER A 11 9.54 -8.93 -0.88
CA SER A 11 8.44 -8.95 0.09
C SER A 11 7.92 -7.54 0.37
N LEU A 12 8.83 -6.62 0.69
CA LEU A 12 8.50 -5.22 0.96
C LEU A 12 7.76 -4.58 -0.22
N LEU A 13 8.31 -4.71 -1.43
CA LEU A 13 7.74 -4.13 -2.65
C LEU A 13 6.37 -4.74 -2.99
N ALA A 14 6.22 -6.06 -2.84
CA ALA A 14 4.96 -6.74 -3.09
C ALA A 14 3.87 -6.29 -2.10
N ASN A 15 4.19 -6.17 -0.82
CA ASN A 15 3.25 -5.72 0.21
C ASN A 15 2.76 -4.28 -0.07
N GLU A 16 3.69 -3.36 -0.34
CA GLU A 16 3.34 -1.96 -0.62
C GLU A 16 2.50 -1.83 -1.91
N ALA A 17 2.82 -2.61 -2.94
CA ALA A 17 2.04 -2.65 -4.18
C ALA A 17 0.61 -3.13 -3.92
N VAL A 18 0.44 -4.24 -3.19
CA VAL A 18 -0.90 -4.76 -2.84
C VAL A 18 -1.68 -3.75 -2.01
N PHE A 19 -1.07 -3.08 -1.03
CA PHE A 19 -1.79 -2.06 -0.26
C PHE A 19 -2.25 -0.86 -1.11
N GLU A 20 -1.49 -0.48 -2.14
CA GLU A 20 -1.90 0.57 -3.07
C GLU A 20 -3.08 0.13 -3.94
N GLU A 21 -3.10 -1.12 -4.42
CA GLU A 21 -4.20 -1.71 -5.18
C GLU A 21 -5.48 -1.83 -4.34
N GLU A 22 -5.37 -2.31 -3.11
CA GLU A 22 -6.49 -2.39 -2.16
C GLU A 22 -7.06 -0.99 -1.86
N LEU A 23 -6.20 0.03 -1.77
CA LEU A 23 -6.65 1.40 -1.58
C LEU A 23 -7.37 1.96 -2.82
N ASP A 24 -6.88 1.66 -4.02
CA ASP A 24 -7.55 2.03 -5.26
C ASP A 24 -8.93 1.39 -5.36
N ALA A 25 -9.04 0.10 -5.01
CA ALA A 25 -10.31 -0.62 -4.94
C ALA A 25 -11.27 0.02 -3.92
N PHE A 26 -10.77 0.35 -2.71
CA PHE A 26 -11.56 1.03 -1.69
C PHE A 26 -12.04 2.41 -2.13
N LEU A 27 -11.17 3.20 -2.77
CA LEU A 27 -11.50 4.54 -3.26
C LEU A 27 -12.34 4.53 -4.54
N GLY A 28 -12.43 3.37 -5.21
CA GLY A 28 -13.12 3.15 -6.47
C GLY A 28 -12.44 3.81 -7.67
N ARG A 29 -11.15 4.17 -7.57
CA ARG A 29 -10.40 4.82 -8.64
C ARG A 29 -8.90 4.72 -8.41
N CYS A 30 -8.14 4.69 -9.51
CA CYS A 30 -6.69 4.72 -9.47
C CYS A 30 -6.14 6.11 -9.09
N ARG A 31 -4.85 6.17 -8.75
CA ARG A 31 -4.16 7.44 -8.50
C ARG A 31 -4.25 8.37 -9.72
N TYR A 32 -4.64 9.62 -9.46
CA TYR A 32 -4.86 10.69 -10.45
C TYR A 32 -5.97 10.45 -11.46
N ASP A 33 -6.75 9.38 -11.32
CA ASP A 33 -7.96 9.21 -12.11
C ASP A 33 -8.98 10.31 -11.78
N ARG A 34 -9.51 10.95 -12.82
CA ARG A 34 -10.49 12.03 -12.76
C ARG A 34 -11.91 11.54 -13.07
N GLY A 35 -12.17 10.25 -12.86
CA GLY A 35 -13.44 9.58 -13.13
C GLY A 35 -14.69 10.38 -12.74
N THR A 36 -15.79 10.12 -13.44
CA THR A 36 -17.06 10.86 -13.31
C THR A 36 -17.83 10.51 -12.04
N ASN A 37 -17.52 9.37 -11.41
CA ASN A 37 -18.19 8.91 -10.19
C ASN A 37 -17.68 9.65 -8.95
N LYS A 38 -18.58 9.89 -7.99
CA LYS A 38 -18.20 10.47 -6.70
C LYS A 38 -17.23 9.51 -5.99
N PRO A 39 -16.02 9.96 -5.63
CA PRO A 39 -15.06 9.11 -4.94
C PRO A 39 -15.51 8.77 -3.52
N MET A 40 -15.18 7.56 -3.04
CA MET A 40 -15.44 7.13 -1.65
C MET A 40 -14.55 7.84 -0.61
N GLY A 41 -13.59 8.64 -1.07
CA GLY A 41 -12.67 9.39 -0.24
C GLY A 41 -11.46 9.93 -1.00
N TYR A 42 -10.46 10.40 -0.24
CA TYR A 42 -9.20 10.91 -0.76
C TYR A 42 -8.00 10.23 -0.12
N ARG A 43 -6.93 10.10 -0.89
CA ARG A 43 -5.63 9.61 -0.42
C ARG A 43 -5.05 10.62 0.59
N HIS A 44 -4.42 10.11 1.65
CA HIS A 44 -3.94 10.91 2.77
C HIS A 44 -2.53 10.50 3.18
N GLY A 45 -1.63 10.43 2.19
CA GLY A 45 -0.23 10.05 2.36
C GLY A 45 -0.08 8.59 2.81
N HIS A 46 1.08 8.32 3.39
CA HIS A 46 1.48 7.00 3.88
C HIS A 46 1.88 7.06 5.35
N ARG A 47 1.89 5.90 5.99
CA ARG A 47 2.40 5.73 7.35
C ARG A 47 3.25 4.47 7.41
N GLU A 48 4.41 4.58 8.04
CA GLU A 48 5.25 3.41 8.32
C GLU A 48 4.54 2.45 9.29
N HIS A 49 4.61 1.17 8.97
CA HIS A 49 4.11 0.10 9.81
C HIS A 49 5.13 -1.04 9.87
N GLN A 50 5.42 -1.54 11.06
CA GLN A 50 6.23 -2.75 11.20
C GLN A 50 5.34 -3.99 11.03
N LEU A 51 5.75 -4.88 10.14
CA LEU A 51 5.16 -6.19 9.95
C LEU A 51 6.17 -7.25 10.36
N VAL A 52 5.72 -8.27 11.08
CA VAL A 52 6.56 -9.41 11.44
C VAL A 52 6.13 -10.58 10.57
N GLY A 53 7.03 -11.02 9.69
CA GLY A 53 6.80 -12.12 8.76
C GLY A 53 7.93 -13.13 8.76
N THR A 54 7.95 -13.99 7.74
CA THR A 54 8.95 -15.06 7.59
C THR A 54 10.39 -14.55 7.57
N PHE A 55 10.62 -13.35 7.01
CA PHE A 55 11.95 -12.77 6.88
C PHE A 55 12.35 -11.86 8.05
N GLY A 56 11.51 -11.79 9.08
CA GLY A 56 11.70 -10.95 10.27
C GLY A 56 10.78 -9.74 10.31
N ALA A 57 11.17 -8.73 11.07
CA ALA A 57 10.46 -7.46 11.14
C ALA A 57 10.83 -6.57 9.96
N GLU A 58 9.85 -6.27 9.11
CA GLU A 58 9.96 -5.39 7.94
C GLU A 58 9.15 -4.11 8.19
N THR A 59 9.66 -2.95 7.79
CA THR A 59 8.92 -1.68 7.89
C THR A 59 8.39 -1.31 6.53
N VAL A 60 7.07 -1.38 6.35
CA VAL A 60 6.36 -1.04 5.10
C VAL A 60 5.72 0.34 5.17
N SER A 61 5.63 1.02 4.04
CA SER A 61 4.91 2.27 3.87
C SER A 61 3.45 2.00 3.47
N VAL A 62 2.52 2.11 4.43
CA VAL A 62 1.10 1.80 4.20
C VAL A 62 0.34 3.05 3.74
N PRO A 63 -0.33 3.03 2.58
CA PRO A 63 -1.11 4.17 2.11
C PRO A 63 -2.37 4.36 2.95
N ARG A 64 -2.82 5.61 3.08
CA ARG A 64 -4.01 5.98 3.87
C ARG A 64 -5.08 6.64 3.02
N ALA A 65 -6.33 6.47 3.42
CA ALA A 65 -7.44 7.28 2.93
C ALA A 65 -8.17 8.02 4.06
N ARG A 66 -8.75 9.16 3.69
CA ARG A 66 -9.86 9.80 4.40
C ARG A 66 -11.14 9.47 3.64
N ALA A 67 -11.97 8.63 4.24
CA ALA A 67 -13.28 8.27 3.69
C ALA A 67 -14.24 9.45 3.79
N ILE A 68 -15.08 9.61 2.77
CA ILE A 68 -16.20 10.55 2.76
C ILE A 68 -17.43 9.69 2.56
N ARG A 69 -18.10 9.39 3.67
CA ARG A 69 -19.36 8.66 3.63
C ARG A 69 -20.50 9.65 3.54
#